data_AF-A0A7C7U5U4-F1
#
_entry.id   AF-A0A7C7U5U4-F1
#
_cell.length_a   1.000
_cell.length_b   1.000
_cell.length_c   1.000
_cell.angle_alpha   90.00
_cell.angle_beta   90.00
_cell.angle_gamma   90.00
#
_symmetry.space_group_name_H-M   'P 1'
#
loop_
_entity.id
_entity.type
_entity.pdbx_description
1 polymer ?
#
loop_
_entity_poly.entity_id
_entity_poly.type
_entity_poly.pdbx_seq_one_letter_code
_entity_poly.pdbx_strand_id
1 'polypeptide(L)'
;MNTLMLVIAIVVTLAIFATTTRGRQLVKRMGFRDRVPGAASTEDDDYLLAACGGDRRELERRISIERERYPELTEAEHYRRAIRKVFVSRDAPSQ
;
A
#
# COMPACT_ATOMS: atom_id res chain seq x y z
N MET A 1 11.56 -24.14 31.23
CA MET A 1 12.08 -22.76 31.07
C MET A 1 12.59 -22.46 29.66
N ASN A 2 13.15 -23.44 28.92
CA ASN A 2 13.76 -23.17 27.61
C ASN A 2 12.76 -22.85 26.48
N THR A 3 11.63 -23.57 26.41
CA THR A 3 10.60 -23.38 25.39
C THR A 3 9.85 -22.04 25.53
N LEU A 4 9.55 -21.62 26.75
CA LEU A 4 8.88 -20.33 27.01
C LEU A 4 9.77 -19.15 26.55
N MET A 5 11.07 -19.17 26.93
CA MET A 5 12.04 -18.16 26.50
C MET A 5 12.21 -18.15 24.98
N LEU A 6 12.25 -19.32 24.34
CA LEU A 6 12.35 -19.43 22.88
C LEU A 6 11.11 -18.87 22.17
N VAL A 7 9.91 -19.15 22.66
CA VAL A 7 8.66 -18.58 22.13
C VAL A 7 8.67 -17.05 22.26
N ILE A 8 9.06 -16.51 23.42
CA ILE A 8 9.13 -15.06 23.63
C ILE A 8 10.15 -14.44 22.66
N ALA A 9 11.34 -15.03 22.52
CA ALA A 9 12.36 -14.54 21.60
C ALA A 9 11.89 -14.50 20.14
N ILE A 10 11.18 -15.54 19.69
CA ILE A 10 10.58 -15.59 18.35
C ILE A 10 9.55 -14.47 18.18
N VAL A 11 8.63 -14.29 19.13
CA VAL A 11 7.58 -13.26 19.06
C VAL A 11 8.19 -11.85 19.02
N VAL A 12 9.19 -11.58 19.86
CA VAL A 12 9.88 -10.28 19.89
C VAL A 12 10.62 -10.03 18.57
N THR A 13 11.30 -11.04 18.03
CA THR A 13 12.02 -10.91 16.76
C THR A 13 11.07 -10.66 15.60
N LEU A 14 9.92 -11.33 15.56
CA LEU A 14 8.87 -11.10 14.56
C LEU A 14 8.25 -9.71 14.69
N ALA A 15 8.02 -9.23 15.91
CA ALA A 15 7.49 -7.89 16.16
C ALA A 15 8.46 -6.81 15.67
N ILE A 16 9.75 -6.94 15.98
CA ILE A 16 10.80 -6.03 15.49
C ILE A 16 10.88 -6.12 13.96
N PHE A 17 10.89 -7.32 13.40
CA PHE A 17 10.92 -7.51 11.96
C PHE A 17 9.75 -6.83 11.26
N ALA A 18 8.51 -6.98 11.77
CA ALA A 18 7.32 -6.35 11.21
C ALA A 18 7.40 -4.80 11.17
N THR A 19 8.17 -4.18 12.06
CA THR A 19 8.36 -2.72 12.08
C THR A 19 9.40 -2.21 11.07
N THR A 20 10.32 -3.07 10.60
CA THR A 20 11.31 -2.72 9.55
C THR A 20 10.68 -2.58 8.16
N THR A 21 11.33 -1.83 7.25
CA THR A 21 10.85 -1.60 5.87
C THR A 21 10.60 -2.88 5.08
N ARG A 22 11.46 -3.90 5.24
CA ARG A 22 11.28 -5.22 4.61
C ARG A 22 10.11 -6.00 5.23
N GLY A 23 9.96 -5.96 6.55
CA GLY A 23 8.81 -6.57 7.23
C GLY A 23 7.49 -5.92 6.83
N ARG A 24 7.43 -4.58 6.74
CA ARG A 24 6.24 -3.87 6.25
C ARG A 24 5.89 -4.29 4.82
N GLN A 25 6.86 -4.46 3.92
CA GLN A 25 6.59 -4.95 2.56
C GLN A 25 6.02 -6.38 2.55
N LEU A 26 6.54 -7.27 3.40
CA LEU A 26 6.03 -8.64 3.55
C LEU A 26 4.60 -8.65 4.12
N VAL A 27 4.35 -7.85 5.16
CA VAL A 27 3.03 -7.68 5.78
C VAL A 27 2.01 -7.13 4.77
N LYS A 28 2.42 -6.17 3.93
CA LYS A 28 1.60 -5.66 2.81
C LYS A 28 1.25 -6.76 1.80
N ARG A 29 2.21 -7.64 1.44
CA ARG A 29 1.98 -8.75 0.50
C ARG A 29 1.11 -9.87 1.07
N MET A 30 1.13 -10.07 2.39
CA MET A 30 0.33 -11.09 3.07
C MET A 30 -1.12 -10.65 3.36
N GLY A 31 -1.55 -9.49 2.87
CA GLY A 31 -2.93 -9.00 3.04
C GLY A 31 -3.17 -8.17 4.30
N PHE A 32 -2.12 -7.77 5.03
CA PHE A 32 -2.23 -6.90 6.21
C PHE A 32 -1.95 -5.43 5.88
N ARG A 33 -2.22 -5.01 4.64
CA ARG A 33 -1.97 -3.65 4.16
C ARG A 33 -2.68 -2.61 5.02
N ASP A 34 -3.90 -2.92 5.47
CA ASP A 34 -4.74 -2.05 6.30
C ASP A 34 -4.23 -1.82 7.73
N ARG A 35 -3.26 -2.62 8.20
CA ARG A 35 -2.63 -2.46 9.53
C ARG A 35 -1.31 -1.68 9.48
N VAL A 36 -0.85 -1.28 8.30
CA VAL A 36 0.38 -0.49 8.15
C VAL A 36 0.02 1.00 8.09
N PRO A 37 0.47 1.82 9.05
CA PRO A 37 0.19 3.26 9.05
C PRO A 37 0.66 3.91 7.74
N GLY A 38 -0.24 4.65 7.09
CA GLY A 38 0.03 5.38 5.84
C GLY A 38 0.09 4.51 4.59
N ALA A 39 -0.15 3.20 4.67
CA ALA A 39 -0.32 2.34 3.50
C ALA A 39 -1.71 2.53 2.89
N ALA A 40 -1.81 2.47 1.56
CA ALA A 40 -3.10 2.42 0.88
C ALA A 40 -3.89 1.18 1.33
N SER A 41 -5.21 1.30 1.45
CA SER A 41 -6.04 0.15 1.77
C SER A 41 -6.01 -0.88 0.64
N THR A 42 -6.40 -2.12 0.97
CA THR A 42 -6.56 -3.16 -0.07
C THR A 42 -7.62 -2.73 -1.09
N GLU A 43 -8.72 -2.10 -0.64
CA GLU A 43 -9.79 -1.59 -1.49
C GLU A 43 -9.32 -0.48 -2.46
N ASP A 44 -8.51 0.46 -1.98
CA ASP A 44 -7.93 1.54 -2.82
C ASP A 44 -7.01 0.95 -3.91
N ASP A 45 -6.25 -0.09 -3.58
CA ASP A 45 -5.38 -0.80 -4.52
C ASP A 45 -6.18 -1.55 -5.58
N ASP A 46 -7.20 -2.31 -5.16
CA ASP A 46 -8.06 -3.09 -6.04
C ASP A 46 -8.86 -2.19 -6.99
N TYR A 47 -9.43 -1.09 -6.47
CA TYR A 47 -10.14 -0.12 -7.30
C TYR A 47 -9.23 0.50 -8.35
N LEU A 48 -8.03 0.95 -7.95
CA LEU A 48 -7.10 1.58 -8.88
C LEU A 48 -6.56 0.57 -9.90
N LEU A 49 -6.36 -0.68 -9.50
CA LEU A 49 -5.96 -1.77 -10.39
C LEU A 49 -7.05 -2.07 -11.41
N ALA A 50 -8.30 -2.14 -10.99
CA ALA A 50 -9.44 -2.30 -11.88
C ALA A 50 -9.55 -1.11 -12.86
N ALA A 51 -9.33 0.11 -12.40
CA ALA A 51 -9.29 1.30 -13.25
C ALA A 51 -8.13 1.30 -14.26
N CYS A 52 -7.03 0.59 -13.95
CA CYS A 52 -5.91 0.37 -14.86
C CYS A 52 -6.08 -0.89 -15.74
N GLY A 53 -7.27 -1.49 -15.77
CA GLY A 53 -7.54 -2.69 -16.58
C GLY A 53 -6.83 -3.94 -16.08
N GLY A 54 -6.45 -3.98 -14.80
CA GLY A 54 -5.67 -5.08 -14.23
C GLY A 54 -4.15 -4.98 -14.45
N ASP A 55 -3.67 -3.95 -15.16
CA ASP A 55 -2.23 -3.78 -15.38
C ASP A 55 -1.55 -3.17 -14.15
N ARG A 56 -0.77 -4.03 -13.46
CA ARG A 56 -0.01 -3.65 -12.28
C ARG A 56 1.10 -2.63 -12.59
N ARG A 57 1.69 -2.67 -13.79
CA ARG A 57 2.75 -1.73 -14.19
C ARG A 57 2.18 -0.34 -14.40
N GLU A 58 1.01 -0.24 -15.01
CA GLU A 58 0.32 1.04 -15.19
C GLU A 58 -0.10 1.66 -13.85
N LEU A 59 -0.61 0.83 -12.92
CA LEU A 59 -0.88 1.28 -11.55
C LEU A 59 0.38 1.84 -10.90
N GLU A 60 1.48 1.10 -10.94
CA GLU A 60 2.74 1.51 -10.32
C GLU A 60 3.28 2.81 -10.95
N ARG A 61 3.18 2.95 -12.28
CA ARG A 61 3.54 4.18 -13.01
C ARG A 61 2.71 5.38 -12.57
N ARG A 62 1.39 5.22 -12.40
CA ARG A 62 0.52 6.31 -11.93
C ARG A 62 0.87 6.73 -10.51
N ILE A 63 1.13 5.76 -9.64
CA ILE A 63 1.53 6.02 -8.25
C ILE A 63 2.92 6.64 -8.19
N SER A 64 3.87 6.23 -9.02
CA SER A 64 5.22 6.82 -9.05
C SER A 64 5.18 8.30 -9.45
N ILE A 65 4.35 8.66 -10.43
CA ILE A 65 4.14 10.06 -10.83
C ILE A 65 3.59 10.89 -9.66
N GLU A 66 2.60 10.38 -8.91
CA GLU A 66 2.08 11.11 -7.74
C GLU A 66 3.12 11.20 -6.61
N ARG A 67 3.96 10.17 -6.43
CA ARG A 67 5.06 10.14 -5.44
C ARG A 67 6.15 11.15 -5.76
N GLU A 68 6.54 11.25 -7.02
CA GLU A 68 7.52 12.25 -7.47
C GLU A 68 6.98 13.67 -7.31
N ARG A 69 5.68 13.85 -7.54
CA ARG A 69 5.03 15.18 -7.47
C ARG A 69 4.75 15.65 -6.04
N TYR A 70 4.50 14.74 -5.12
CA TYR A 70 4.12 15.04 -3.72
C TYR A 70 4.86 14.14 -2.72
N PRO A 71 6.20 14.21 -2.63
CA PRO A 71 7.01 13.28 -1.86
C PRO A 71 6.69 13.26 -0.35
N GLU A 72 6.06 14.30 0.17
CA GLU A 72 5.62 14.43 1.55
C GLU A 72 4.38 13.60 1.91
N LEU A 73 3.63 13.12 0.90
CA LEU A 73 2.40 12.39 1.12
C LEU A 73 2.65 10.93 1.46
N THR A 74 1.71 10.37 2.22
CA THR A 74 1.67 8.94 2.51
C THR A 74 1.22 8.15 1.29
N GLU A 75 1.50 6.85 1.28
CA GLU A 75 1.07 5.96 0.20
C GLU A 75 -0.46 5.97 0.04
N ALA A 76 -1.22 5.97 1.14
CA ALA A 76 -2.68 6.08 1.09
C ALA A 76 -3.15 7.35 0.37
N GLU A 77 -2.50 8.49 0.63
CA GLU A 77 -2.85 9.77 0.02
C GLU A 77 -2.55 9.78 -1.48
N HIS A 78 -1.43 9.19 -1.89
CA HIS A 78 -1.12 8.99 -3.31
C HIS A 78 -2.17 8.16 -4.04
N TYR A 79 -2.62 7.05 -3.43
CA TYR A 79 -3.68 6.23 -4.01
C TYR A 79 -4.99 7.00 -4.10
N ARG A 80 -5.42 7.68 -3.04
CA ARG A 80 -6.65 8.49 -3.05
C ARG A 80 -6.60 9.64 -4.08
N ARG A 81 -5.44 10.26 -4.30
CA ARG A 81 -5.27 11.26 -5.37
C ARG A 81 -5.38 10.64 -6.75
N ALA A 82 -4.73 9.50 -6.98
CA ALA A 82 -4.82 8.78 -8.25
C ALA A 82 -6.27 8.34 -8.54
N ILE A 83 -6.97 7.82 -7.54
CA ILE A 83 -8.39 7.44 -7.61
C ILE A 83 -9.25 8.65 -7.97
N ARG A 84 -9.08 9.79 -7.28
CA ARG A 84 -9.81 11.03 -7.60
C ARG A 84 -9.61 11.48 -9.05
N LYS A 85 -8.39 11.38 -9.58
CA LYS A 85 -8.13 11.68 -10.99
C LYS A 85 -8.87 10.74 -11.94
N VAL A 86 -8.91 9.45 -11.64
CA VAL A 86 -9.69 8.46 -12.41
C VAL A 86 -11.17 8.82 -12.44
N PHE A 87 -11.76 9.19 -11.29
CA PHE A 87 -13.15 9.64 -11.22
C PHE A 87 -13.38 10.88 -12.08
N VAL A 88 -12.55 11.93 -11.94
CA VAL A 88 -12.65 13.15 -12.76
C VAL A 88 -12.52 12.85 -14.26
N SER A 89 -11.64 11.94 -14.67
CA SER A 89 -11.50 11.53 -16.08
C SER A 89 -12.68 10.71 -16.60
N ARG A 90 -13.41 9.99 -15.74
CA ARG A 90 -14.63 9.25 -16.10
C ARG A 90 -15.85 10.16 -16.19
N ASP A 91 -15.94 11.15 -15.30
CA ASP A 91 -17.06 12.10 -15.23
C ASP A 91 -16.88 13.31 -16.16
N ALA A 92 -15.71 13.46 -16.79
CA ALA A 92 -15.52 14.46 -17.83
C ALA A 92 -16.39 14.10 -19.05
N PRO A 93 -17.40 14.91 -19.40
CA PRO A 93 -18.16 14.68 -20.63
C PRO A 93 -17.18 14.73 -21.80
N SER A 94 -17.24 13.70 -22.64
CA SER A 94 -16.61 13.70 -23.95
C SER A 94 -17.10 14.94 -24.73
N GLN A 95 -16.28 15.99 -24.73
CA GLN A 95 -16.42 17.10 -25.65
C GLN A 95 -15.87 16.72 -27.01
#